data_AF-A0A9D4VX77-F1
#
_entry.id   AF-A0A9D4VX77-F1
#
_cell.length_a   1.000
_cell.length_b   1.000
_cell.length_c   1.000
_cell.angle_alpha   90.00
_cell.angle_beta   90.00
_cell.angle_gamma   90.00
#
_symmetry.space_group_name_H-M   'P 1'
#
loop_
_entity.id
_entity.type
_entity.pdbx_description
1 polymer ?
#
loop_
_entity_poly.entity_id
_entity_poly.type
_entity_poly.pdbx_seq_one_letter_code
_entity_poly.pdbx_strand_id
1 'polypeptide(L)'
;MDEYLQYMKTLRSHMNDAEDQAAKISAEEQMQMTNIHTLESDIDSAKSEITQVVEDTEKMNKSKVEICSTIMENQKKLAALESDSSRLTQTMELIRQEKVGLSAKFSERRAYYSTVAEDMVAKFEKQQIKLAIEDVKCRENEFKPELKAADITAIEEEYNALLSDKAGETEYLQSMEKQVEKLKEICHEIKCACGEKYTVALNIAGGYENMKTSGGCEFSSS
;
A
#
# COMPACT_ATOMS: atom_id res chain seq x y z
N MET A 1 -113.31 -72.42 54.75
CA MET A 1 -111.90 -72.39 55.22
C MET A 1 -110.94 -72.05 54.07
N ASP A 2 -111.22 -72.50 52.83
CA ASP A 2 -110.39 -72.23 51.64
C ASP A 2 -110.33 -70.77 51.19
N GLU A 3 -111.43 -70.01 51.29
CA GLU A 3 -111.50 -68.62 50.81
C GLU A 3 -110.64 -67.66 51.64
N TYR A 4 -110.57 -67.86 52.97
CA TYR A 4 -109.65 -67.16 53.87
C TYR A 4 -108.18 -67.49 53.57
N LEU A 5 -107.89 -68.76 53.29
CA LEU A 5 -106.55 -69.20 52.91
C LEU A 5 -106.11 -68.60 51.57
N GLN A 6 -107.03 -68.49 50.60
CA GLN A 6 -106.80 -67.82 49.32
C GLN A 6 -106.49 -66.33 49.53
N TYR A 7 -107.27 -65.64 50.36
CA TYR A 7 -107.04 -64.23 50.72
C TYR A 7 -105.66 -64.01 51.34
N MET A 8 -105.26 -64.84 52.30
CA MET A 8 -103.95 -64.73 52.96
C MET A 8 -102.78 -64.97 51.99
N LYS A 9 -102.93 -65.89 51.01
CA LYS A 9 -101.94 -66.10 49.95
C LYS A 9 -101.80 -64.86 49.05
N THR A 10 -102.92 -64.27 48.65
CA THR A 10 -102.93 -63.03 47.84
C THR A 10 -102.27 -61.87 48.59
N LEU A 11 -102.62 -61.67 49.86
CA LEU A 11 -102.02 -60.62 50.68
C LEU A 11 -100.50 -60.79 50.80
N ARG A 12 -100.02 -62.02 51.04
CA ARG A 12 -98.58 -62.32 51.07
C ARG A 12 -97.89 -62.01 49.74
N SER A 13 -98.51 -62.38 48.61
CA SER A 13 -97.98 -62.05 47.29
C SER A 13 -97.84 -60.54 47.12
N HIS A 14 -98.88 -59.77 47.44
CA HIS A 14 -98.83 -58.31 47.35
C HIS A 14 -97.78 -57.68 48.28
N MET A 15 -97.60 -58.23 49.49
CA MET A 15 -96.56 -57.76 50.41
C MET A 15 -95.16 -58.01 49.85
N ASN A 16 -94.91 -59.18 49.26
CA ASN A 16 -93.64 -59.50 48.61
C ASN A 16 -93.40 -58.58 47.40
N ASP A 17 -94.41 -58.38 46.54
CA ASP A 17 -94.30 -57.49 45.37
C ASP A 17 -93.96 -56.05 45.79
N ALA A 18 -94.55 -55.58 46.90
CA ALA A 18 -94.26 -54.26 47.47
C ALA A 18 -92.84 -54.17 48.05
N GLU A 19 -92.35 -55.24 48.70
CA GLU A 19 -90.99 -55.32 49.23
C GLU A 19 -89.95 -55.33 48.09
N ASP A 20 -90.18 -56.11 47.03
CA ASP A 20 -89.33 -56.15 45.83
C ASP A 20 -89.30 -54.78 45.13
N GLN A 21 -90.46 -54.12 45.02
CA GLN A 21 -90.54 -52.78 44.45
C GLN A 21 -89.78 -51.75 45.30
N ALA A 22 -89.91 -51.82 46.63
CA ALA A 22 -89.17 -50.94 47.54
C ALA A 22 -87.65 -51.17 47.46
N ALA A 23 -87.21 -52.43 47.39
CA ALA A 23 -85.80 -52.78 47.23
C ALA A 23 -85.23 -52.27 45.90
N LYS A 24 -86.00 -52.40 44.80
CA LYS A 24 -85.62 -51.87 43.49
C LYS A 24 -85.50 -50.34 43.51
N ILE A 25 -86.49 -49.64 44.05
CA ILE A 25 -86.45 -48.17 44.18
C ILE A 25 -85.25 -47.74 45.00
N SER A 26 -85.01 -48.38 46.15
CA SER A 26 -83.86 -48.06 47.01
C SER A 26 -82.52 -48.26 46.28
N ALA A 27 -82.37 -49.33 45.51
CA ALA A 27 -81.17 -49.55 44.71
C ALA A 27 -80.99 -48.49 43.61
N GLU A 28 -82.07 -48.10 42.93
CA GLU A 28 -82.05 -47.03 41.92
C GLU A 28 -81.69 -45.67 42.55
N GLU A 29 -82.23 -45.34 43.72
CA GLU A 29 -81.90 -44.11 44.46
C GLU A 29 -80.44 -44.09 44.89
N GLN A 30 -79.90 -45.19 45.42
CA GLN A 30 -78.48 -45.27 45.80
C GLN A 30 -77.55 -45.14 44.58
N MET A 31 -77.93 -45.71 43.45
CA MET A 31 -77.19 -45.53 42.19
C MET A 31 -77.22 -44.07 41.72
N GLN A 32 -78.38 -43.41 41.78
CA GLN A 32 -78.51 -42.00 41.44
C GLN A 32 -77.68 -41.10 42.38
N MET A 33 -77.72 -41.35 43.69
CA MET A 33 -76.93 -40.61 44.68
C MET A 33 -75.42 -40.74 44.41
N THR A 34 -74.95 -41.94 44.09
CA THR A 34 -73.54 -42.17 43.74
C THR A 34 -73.14 -41.36 42.49
N ASN A 35 -73.98 -41.38 41.45
CA ASN A 35 -73.74 -40.62 40.22
C ASN A 35 -73.71 -39.11 40.47
N ILE A 36 -74.63 -38.60 41.30
CA ILE A 36 -74.65 -37.17 41.68
C ILE A 36 -73.34 -36.79 42.36
N HIS A 37 -72.89 -37.56 43.36
CA HIS A 37 -71.63 -37.25 44.04
C HIS A 37 -70.40 -37.30 43.13
N THR A 38 -70.35 -38.24 42.18
CA THR A 38 -69.27 -38.25 41.19
C THR A 38 -69.29 -36.99 40.33
N LEU A 39 -70.47 -36.59 39.82
CA LEU A 39 -70.59 -35.37 39.02
C LEU A 39 -70.29 -34.10 39.82
N GLU A 40 -70.66 -34.03 41.10
CA GLU A 40 -70.31 -32.92 41.99
C GLU A 40 -68.79 -32.76 42.12
N SER A 41 -68.08 -33.87 42.35
CA SER A 41 -66.61 -33.88 42.43
C SER A 41 -65.97 -33.44 41.11
N ASP A 42 -66.46 -33.92 39.98
CA ASP A 42 -65.94 -33.55 38.65
C ASP A 42 -66.18 -32.06 38.36
N ILE A 43 -67.35 -31.54 38.72
CA ILE A 43 -67.68 -30.11 38.61
C ILE A 43 -66.72 -29.26 39.44
N ASP A 44 -66.40 -29.68 40.66
CA ASP A 44 -65.49 -28.92 41.51
C ASP A 44 -64.04 -28.97 41.01
N SER A 45 -63.59 -30.10 40.46
CA SER A 45 -62.31 -30.19 39.75
C SER A 45 -62.26 -29.24 38.55
N ALA A 46 -63.30 -29.26 37.71
CA ALA A 46 -63.39 -28.39 36.54
C ALA A 46 -63.39 -26.90 36.93
N LYS A 47 -64.07 -26.51 38.02
CA LYS A 47 -64.02 -25.13 38.53
C LYS A 47 -62.61 -24.72 38.97
N SER A 48 -61.89 -25.62 39.64
CA SER A 48 -60.50 -25.36 40.06
C SER A 48 -59.59 -25.17 38.84
N GLU A 49 -59.71 -26.03 37.83
CA GLU A 49 -58.95 -25.92 36.57
C GLU A 49 -59.28 -24.63 35.81
N ILE A 50 -60.57 -24.26 35.72
CA ILE A 50 -61.00 -23.00 35.09
C ILE A 50 -60.34 -21.80 35.80
N THR A 51 -60.31 -21.80 37.14
CA THR A 51 -59.69 -20.73 37.93
C THR A 51 -58.20 -20.63 37.63
N GLN A 52 -57.49 -21.75 37.59
CA GLN A 52 -56.06 -21.80 37.27
C GLN A 52 -55.78 -21.26 35.85
N VAL A 53 -56.57 -21.67 34.86
CA VAL A 53 -56.42 -21.21 33.47
C VAL A 53 -56.64 -19.70 33.35
N VAL A 54 -57.59 -19.15 34.10
CA VAL A 54 -57.84 -17.70 34.14
C VAL A 54 -56.62 -16.96 34.69
N GLU A 55 -56.05 -17.42 35.80
CA GLU A 55 -54.85 -16.82 36.40
C GLU A 55 -53.64 -16.86 35.46
N ASP A 56 -53.42 -17.99 34.80
CA ASP A 56 -52.30 -18.15 33.88
C ASP A 56 -52.48 -17.31 32.61
N THR A 57 -53.71 -17.17 32.14
CA THR A 57 -54.04 -16.24 31.04
C THR A 57 -53.77 -14.79 31.44
N GLU A 58 -54.06 -14.39 32.68
CA GLU A 58 -53.76 -13.05 33.18
C GLU A 58 -52.25 -12.80 33.28
N LYS A 59 -51.48 -13.75 33.81
CA LYS A 59 -50.01 -13.68 33.87
C LYS A 59 -49.41 -13.56 32.47
N MET A 60 -49.86 -14.41 31.54
CA MET A 60 -49.44 -14.35 30.14
C MET A 60 -49.75 -12.98 29.51
N ASN A 61 -50.94 -12.43 29.77
CA ASN A 61 -51.32 -11.12 29.25
C ASN A 61 -50.45 -9.99 29.80
N LYS A 62 -50.05 -10.03 31.08
CA LYS A 62 -49.10 -9.07 31.67
C LYS A 62 -47.75 -9.13 30.95
N SER A 63 -47.17 -10.32 30.80
CA SER A 63 -45.91 -10.51 30.07
C SER A 63 -46.01 -10.08 28.60
N LYS A 64 -47.15 -10.32 27.94
CA LYS A 64 -47.41 -9.88 26.57
C LYS A 64 -47.34 -8.34 26.45
N VAL A 65 -47.94 -7.61 27.39
CA VAL A 65 -47.92 -6.14 27.39
C VAL A 65 -46.49 -5.60 27.56
N GLU A 66 -45.70 -6.22 28.44
CA GLU A 66 -44.28 -5.87 28.63
C GLU A 66 -43.47 -6.10 27.35
N ILE A 67 -43.61 -7.28 26.74
CA ILE A 67 -42.94 -7.62 25.47
C ILE A 67 -43.32 -6.62 24.36
N CYS A 68 -44.61 -6.30 24.22
CA CYS A 68 -45.06 -5.31 23.24
C CYS A 68 -44.45 -3.93 23.48
N SER A 69 -44.31 -3.51 24.75
CA SER A 69 -43.67 -2.25 25.12
C SER A 69 -42.19 -2.22 24.73
N THR A 70 -41.45 -3.30 24.99
CA THR A 70 -40.05 -3.44 24.56
C THR A 70 -39.89 -3.45 23.04
N ILE A 71 -40.78 -4.13 22.32
CA ILE A 71 -40.75 -4.16 20.84
C ILE A 71 -40.91 -2.74 20.28
N MET A 72 -41.89 -1.98 20.77
CA MET A 72 -42.10 -0.60 20.30
C MET A 72 -40.89 0.29 20.58
N GLU A 73 -40.26 0.16 21.75
CA GLU A 73 -39.06 0.93 22.08
C GLU A 73 -37.89 0.58 21.16
N ASN A 74 -37.68 -0.70 20.87
CA ASN A 74 -36.65 -1.14 19.94
C ASN A 74 -36.92 -0.67 18.50
N GLN A 75 -38.18 -0.65 18.06
CA GLN A 75 -38.56 -0.10 16.76
C GLN A 75 -38.22 1.39 16.64
N LYS A 76 -38.44 2.19 17.70
CA LYS A 76 -38.05 3.61 17.72
C LYS A 76 -36.54 3.77 17.61
N LYS A 77 -35.76 2.97 18.35
CA LYS A 77 -34.29 2.99 18.30
C LYS A 77 -33.77 2.60 16.90
N LEU A 78 -34.38 1.59 16.27
CA LEU A 78 -34.03 1.18 14.91
C LEU A 78 -34.28 2.31 13.90
N ALA A 79 -35.45 2.96 13.96
CA ALA A 79 -35.77 4.08 13.09
C ALA A 79 -34.77 5.26 13.26
N ALA A 80 -34.37 5.56 14.49
CA ALA A 80 -33.35 6.57 14.77
C ALA A 80 -31.99 6.20 14.15
N LEU A 81 -31.54 4.95 14.33
CA LEU A 81 -30.28 4.45 13.75
C LEU A 81 -30.30 4.43 12.22
N GLU A 82 -31.42 4.08 11.60
CA GLU A 82 -31.60 4.07 10.15
C GLU A 82 -31.51 5.50 9.57
N SER A 83 -32.13 6.46 10.25
CA SER A 83 -32.00 7.88 9.92
C SER A 83 -30.54 8.36 10.02
N ASP A 84 -29.83 7.99 11.10
CA ASP A 84 -28.42 8.34 11.28
C ASP A 84 -27.50 7.71 10.23
N SER A 85 -27.76 6.45 9.86
CA SER A 85 -27.03 5.75 8.81
C SER A 85 -27.19 6.42 7.44
N SER A 86 -28.42 6.83 7.11
CA SER A 86 -28.72 7.58 5.89
C SER A 86 -27.99 8.93 5.86
N ARG A 87 -28.03 9.68 6.97
CA ARG A 87 -27.32 10.96 7.12
C ARG A 87 -25.81 10.79 6.95
N LEU A 88 -25.23 9.78 7.60
CA LEU A 88 -23.80 9.50 7.48
C LEU A 88 -23.40 9.16 6.04
N THR A 89 -24.21 8.37 5.35
CA THR A 89 -24.00 8.03 3.94
C THR A 89 -23.98 9.27 3.06
N GLN A 90 -24.91 10.19 3.26
CA GLN A 90 -24.96 11.46 2.53
C GLN A 90 -23.70 12.31 2.81
N THR A 91 -23.27 12.42 4.07
CA THR A 91 -22.05 13.16 4.44
C THR A 91 -20.80 12.56 3.80
N MET A 92 -20.67 11.23 3.78
CA MET A 92 -19.53 10.55 3.15
C MET A 92 -19.46 10.85 1.64
N GLU A 93 -20.61 10.88 0.96
CA GLU A 93 -20.66 11.18 -0.47
C GLU A 93 -20.23 12.63 -0.77
N LEU A 94 -20.63 13.60 0.06
CA LEU A 94 -20.17 14.99 -0.06
C LEU A 94 -18.64 15.10 0.13
N ILE A 95 -18.10 14.46 1.17
CA ILE A 95 -16.64 14.43 1.41
C ILE A 95 -15.90 13.79 0.23
N ARG A 96 -16.44 12.72 -0.34
CA ARG A 96 -15.88 12.06 -1.51
C ARG A 96 -15.83 13.00 -2.71
N GLN A 97 -16.89 13.76 -2.95
CA GLN A 97 -16.96 14.75 -4.02
C GLN A 97 -15.96 15.89 -3.82
N GLU A 98 -15.86 16.44 -2.61
CA GLU A 98 -14.89 17.49 -2.26
C GLU A 98 -13.45 17.00 -2.45
N LYS A 99 -13.14 15.77 -2.03
CA LYS A 99 -11.82 15.15 -2.22
C LYS A 99 -11.45 15.07 -3.70
N VAL A 100 -12.36 14.62 -4.56
CA VAL A 100 -12.13 14.54 -6.01
C VAL A 100 -11.92 15.95 -6.58
N GLY A 101 -12.74 16.91 -6.18
CA GLY A 101 -12.62 18.31 -6.61
C GLY A 101 -11.28 18.94 -6.23
N LEU A 102 -10.82 18.73 -4.99
CA LEU A 102 -9.50 19.20 -4.54
C LEU A 102 -8.36 18.50 -5.29
N SER A 103 -8.45 17.20 -5.51
CA SER A 103 -7.46 16.43 -6.26
C SER A 103 -7.29 16.96 -7.70
N ALA A 104 -8.40 17.30 -8.36
CA ALA A 104 -8.38 17.92 -9.68
C ALA A 104 -7.67 19.29 -9.66
N LYS A 105 -8.03 20.17 -8.71
CA LYS A 105 -7.39 21.48 -8.53
C LYS A 105 -5.88 21.39 -8.26
N PHE A 106 -5.44 20.42 -7.46
CA PHE A 106 -4.02 20.20 -7.21
C PHE A 106 -3.27 19.72 -8.46
N SER A 107 -3.90 18.86 -9.25
CA SER A 107 -3.32 18.36 -10.50
C SER A 107 -3.17 19.48 -11.53
N GLU A 108 -4.19 20.33 -11.67
CA GLU A 108 -4.15 21.54 -12.52
C GLU A 108 -3.06 22.50 -12.07
N ARG A 109 -2.98 22.80 -10.77
CA ARG A 109 -1.94 23.67 -10.20
C ARG A 109 -0.54 23.10 -10.42
N ARG A 110 -0.35 21.79 -10.29
CA ARG A 110 0.93 21.12 -10.56
C ARG A 110 1.32 21.25 -12.03
N ALA A 111 0.37 21.02 -12.94
CA ALA A 111 0.62 21.18 -14.37
C ALA A 111 1.02 22.62 -14.71
N TYR A 112 0.32 23.61 -14.15
CA TYR A 112 0.67 25.03 -14.30
C TYR A 112 2.10 25.35 -13.85
N TYR A 113 2.52 24.88 -12.67
CA TYR A 113 3.88 25.15 -12.21
C TYR A 113 4.95 24.40 -13.03
N SER A 114 4.63 23.22 -13.56
CA SER A 114 5.55 22.50 -14.48
C SER A 114 5.80 23.32 -15.75
N THR A 115 4.73 23.81 -16.38
CA THR A 115 4.86 24.60 -17.62
C THR A 115 5.59 25.92 -17.39
N VAL A 116 5.35 26.58 -16.25
CA VAL A 116 6.09 27.78 -15.86
C VAL A 116 7.58 27.49 -15.65
N ALA A 117 7.92 26.38 -14.99
CA ALA A 117 9.30 25.99 -14.78
C ALA A 117 10.01 25.68 -16.12
N GLU A 118 9.34 24.96 -17.01
CA GLU A 118 9.84 24.66 -18.37
C GLU A 118 10.08 25.95 -19.18
N ASP A 119 9.16 26.91 -19.15
CA ASP A 119 9.31 28.21 -19.83
C ASP A 119 10.48 29.03 -19.26
N MET A 120 10.67 29.02 -17.94
CA MET A 120 11.81 29.69 -17.30
C MET A 120 13.15 29.09 -17.73
N VAL A 121 13.24 27.75 -17.78
CA VAL A 121 14.44 27.04 -18.24
C VAL A 121 14.72 27.41 -19.70
N ALA A 122 13.73 27.32 -20.58
CA ALA A 122 13.89 27.65 -21.99
C ALA A 122 14.34 29.11 -22.20
N LYS A 123 13.79 30.06 -21.43
CA LYS A 123 14.20 31.47 -21.47
C LYS A 123 15.64 31.66 -21.02
N PHE A 124 16.05 30.97 -19.95
CA PHE A 124 17.42 31.05 -19.44
C PHE A 124 18.43 30.47 -20.43
N GLU A 125 18.16 29.29 -20.99
CA GLU A 125 18.99 28.68 -22.04
C GLU A 125 19.12 29.59 -23.26
N LYS A 126 18.02 30.19 -23.71
CA LYS A 126 18.03 31.17 -24.80
C LYS A 126 18.93 32.37 -24.50
N GLN A 127 18.92 32.89 -23.27
CA GLN A 127 19.80 33.98 -22.86
C GLN A 127 21.27 33.55 -22.84
N GLN A 128 21.58 32.35 -22.33
CA GLN A 128 22.96 31.83 -22.36
C GLN A 128 23.48 31.66 -23.78
N ILE A 129 22.67 31.11 -24.69
CA ILE A 129 23.02 30.99 -26.11
C ILE A 129 23.28 32.36 -26.72
N LYS A 130 22.43 33.36 -26.42
CA LYS A 130 22.63 34.74 -26.90
C LYS A 130 23.98 35.30 -26.44
N LEU A 131 24.34 35.13 -25.16
CA LEU A 131 25.62 35.60 -24.63
C LEU A 131 26.81 34.87 -25.27
N ALA A 132 26.72 33.56 -25.47
CA ALA A 132 27.75 32.79 -26.16
C ALA A 132 27.95 33.25 -27.61
N ILE A 133 26.88 33.58 -28.34
CA ILE A 133 26.95 34.14 -29.69
C ILE A 133 27.65 35.51 -29.67
N GLU A 134 27.32 36.37 -28.70
CA GLU A 134 27.93 37.70 -28.55
C GLU A 134 29.45 37.58 -28.28
N ASP A 135 29.86 36.65 -27.40
CA ASP A 135 31.27 36.36 -27.11
C ASP A 135 32.04 35.89 -28.36
N VAL A 136 31.48 34.94 -29.11
CA VAL A 136 32.09 34.44 -30.36
C VAL A 136 32.24 35.58 -31.37
N LYS A 137 31.25 36.47 -31.49
CA LYS A 137 31.34 37.66 -32.35
C LYS A 137 32.44 38.63 -31.92
N CYS A 138 32.61 38.86 -30.61
CA CYS A 138 33.70 39.68 -30.09
C CYS A 138 35.06 39.09 -30.46
N ARG A 139 35.23 37.77 -30.28
CA ARG A 139 36.45 37.05 -30.66
C ARG A 139 36.69 37.03 -32.16
N GLU A 140 35.64 36.91 -32.96
CA GLU A 140 35.73 37.04 -34.42
C GLU A 140 36.35 38.39 -34.81
N ASN A 141 35.95 39.47 -34.12
CA ASN A 141 36.49 40.79 -34.37
C ASN A 141 37.98 40.95 -34.03
N GLU A 142 38.56 40.08 -33.19
CA GLU A 142 39.99 40.08 -32.87
C GLU A 142 40.85 39.49 -34.01
N PHE A 143 40.26 38.76 -34.96
CA PHE A 143 41.00 38.24 -36.11
C PHE A 143 41.45 39.34 -37.07
N LYS A 144 42.61 39.13 -37.70
CA LYS A 144 43.15 40.05 -38.70
C LYS A 144 42.20 40.16 -39.91
N PRO A 145 42.14 41.31 -40.59
CA PRO A 145 41.22 41.53 -41.73
C PRO A 145 41.40 40.52 -42.86
N GLU A 146 42.62 40.09 -43.12
CA GLU A 146 42.96 39.14 -44.18
C GLU A 146 42.36 37.75 -43.91
N LEU A 147 42.33 37.34 -42.63
CA LEU A 147 41.71 36.08 -42.19
C LEU A 147 40.17 36.13 -42.27
N LYS A 148 39.56 37.30 -42.04
CA LYS A 148 38.11 37.49 -42.17
C LYS A 148 37.63 37.52 -43.62
N ALA A 149 38.51 37.92 -44.55
CA ALA A 149 38.21 38.00 -45.98
C ALA A 149 38.51 36.71 -46.74
N ALA A 150 39.25 35.78 -46.12
CA ALA A 150 39.59 34.49 -46.71
C ALA A 150 38.40 33.52 -46.69
N ASP A 151 38.30 32.68 -47.72
CA ASP A 151 37.25 31.66 -47.81
C ASP A 151 37.48 30.53 -46.79
N ILE A 152 36.42 30.08 -46.13
CA ILE A 152 36.50 29.06 -45.07
C ILE A 152 37.17 27.79 -45.59
N THR A 153 36.85 27.36 -46.82
CA THR A 153 37.41 26.13 -47.40
C THR A 153 38.91 26.25 -47.62
N ALA A 154 39.39 27.42 -48.05
CA ALA A 154 40.82 27.68 -48.21
C ALA A 154 41.56 27.68 -46.87
N ILE A 155 40.97 28.24 -45.80
CA ILE A 155 41.57 28.20 -44.45
C ILE A 155 41.62 26.76 -43.91
N GLU A 156 40.58 25.97 -44.12
CA GLU A 156 40.52 24.56 -43.71
C GLU A 156 41.59 23.72 -44.42
N GLU A 157 41.80 23.94 -45.72
CA GLU A 157 42.85 23.27 -46.50
C GLU A 157 44.25 23.59 -45.98
N GLU A 158 44.57 24.87 -45.73
CA GLU A 158 45.85 25.31 -45.17
C GLU A 158 46.08 24.76 -43.75
N TYR A 159 45.05 24.72 -42.91
CA TYR A 159 45.14 24.13 -41.58
C TYR A 159 45.47 22.63 -41.64
N ASN A 160 44.83 21.89 -42.54
CA ASN A 160 45.12 20.47 -42.74
C ASN A 160 46.55 20.24 -43.29
N ALA A 161 47.02 21.10 -44.19
CA ALA A 161 48.39 21.07 -44.68
C ALA A 161 49.40 21.27 -43.53
N LEU A 162 49.19 22.28 -42.67
CA LEU A 162 50.03 22.53 -41.49
C LEU A 162 50.02 21.37 -40.49
N LEU A 163 48.88 20.72 -40.28
CA LEU A 163 48.81 19.52 -39.44
C LEU A 163 49.66 18.38 -40.01
N SER A 164 49.63 18.20 -41.33
CA SER A 164 50.46 17.21 -42.03
C SER A 164 51.95 17.55 -41.91
N ASP A 165 52.33 18.81 -42.11
CA ASP A 165 53.72 19.26 -41.98
C ASP A 165 54.23 19.05 -40.55
N LYS A 166 53.43 19.43 -39.55
CA LYS A 166 53.75 19.20 -38.14
C LYS A 166 53.95 17.71 -37.84
N ALA A 167 53.10 16.84 -38.39
CA ALA A 167 53.27 15.40 -38.24
C ALA A 167 54.61 14.94 -38.85
N GLY A 168 54.92 15.39 -40.07
CA GLY A 168 56.20 15.10 -40.73
C GLY A 168 57.42 15.59 -39.93
N GLU A 169 57.37 16.80 -39.37
CA GLU A 169 58.42 17.34 -38.51
C GLU A 169 58.61 16.50 -37.25
N THR A 170 57.51 16.06 -36.61
CA THR A 170 57.59 15.19 -35.43
C THR A 170 58.20 13.82 -35.74
N GLU A 171 57.87 13.24 -36.90
CA GLU A 171 58.45 11.98 -37.37
C GLU A 171 59.95 12.12 -37.66
N TYR A 172 60.35 13.23 -38.29
CA TYR A 172 61.76 13.54 -38.53
C TYR A 172 62.54 13.71 -37.22
N LEU A 173 61.99 14.45 -36.26
CA LEU A 173 62.61 14.61 -34.93
C LEU A 173 62.76 13.27 -34.21
N GLN A 174 61.72 12.43 -34.19
CA GLN A 174 61.80 11.09 -33.60
C GLN A 174 62.85 10.21 -34.28
N SER A 175 62.97 10.31 -35.61
CA SER A 175 64.03 9.62 -36.36
C SER A 175 65.42 10.10 -35.94
N MET A 176 65.61 11.40 -35.79
CA MET A 176 66.87 11.99 -35.32
C MET A 176 67.21 11.59 -33.89
N GLU A 177 66.25 11.61 -32.97
CA GLU A 177 66.44 11.12 -31.59
C GLU A 177 66.88 9.65 -31.58
N LYS A 178 66.25 8.81 -32.42
CA LYS A 178 66.64 7.41 -32.58
C LYS A 178 68.06 7.25 -33.12
N GLN A 179 68.52 8.13 -34.02
CA GLN A 179 69.90 8.13 -34.50
C GLN A 179 70.89 8.56 -33.42
N VAL A 180 70.55 9.59 -32.64
CA VAL A 180 71.36 10.04 -31.50
C VAL A 180 71.49 8.93 -30.46
N GLU A 181 70.42 8.19 -30.17
CA GLU A 181 70.47 7.09 -29.21
C GLU A 181 71.42 5.98 -29.65
N LYS A 182 71.39 5.60 -30.95
CA LYS A 182 72.37 4.66 -31.51
C LYS A 182 73.82 5.12 -31.37
N LEU A 183 74.09 6.43 -31.40
CA LEU A 183 75.44 6.98 -31.23
C LEU A 183 75.90 6.92 -29.77
N LYS A 184 74.98 7.06 -28.80
CA LYS A 184 75.30 6.90 -27.36
C LYS A 184 75.69 5.46 -27.01
N GLU A 185 75.18 4.47 -27.74
CA GLU A 185 75.52 3.06 -27.55
C GLU A 185 76.94 2.70 -28.01
N ILE A 186 77.63 3.59 -28.72
CA ILE A 186 79.01 3.36 -29.18
C ILE A 186 79.99 3.65 -28.03
N CYS A 187 80.50 2.60 -27.40
CA CYS A 187 81.61 2.65 -26.43
C CYS A 187 82.78 1.77 -26.87
N HIS A 188 84.00 2.17 -26.53
CA HIS A 188 85.22 1.45 -26.86
C HIS A 188 86.07 1.21 -25.61
N GLU A 189 86.38 -0.05 -25.30
CA GLU A 189 87.33 -0.39 -24.23
C GLU A 189 88.77 -0.31 -24.76
N ILE A 190 89.53 0.64 -24.23
CA ILE A 190 90.96 0.78 -24.49
C ILE A 190 91.72 0.15 -23.33
N LYS A 191 92.59 -0.83 -23.62
CA LYS A 191 93.51 -1.43 -22.65
C LYS A 191 94.83 -0.65 -22.63
N CYS A 192 95.18 -0.12 -21.47
CA CYS A 192 96.48 0.50 -21.26
C CYS A 192 97.56 -0.57 -21.05
N ALA A 193 98.81 -0.24 -21.40
CA ALA A 193 99.96 -1.11 -21.20
C ALA A 193 100.22 -1.48 -19.71
N CYS A 194 99.65 -0.72 -18.75
CA CYS A 194 99.69 -1.05 -17.32
C CYS A 194 98.67 -2.13 -16.89
N GLY A 195 97.81 -2.60 -17.80
CA GLY A 195 96.79 -3.63 -17.52
C GLY A 195 95.41 -3.07 -17.16
N GLU A 196 95.27 -1.77 -16.92
CA GLU A 196 93.98 -1.12 -16.71
C GLU A 196 93.17 -0.99 -18.00
N LYS A 197 91.85 -1.08 -17.87
CA LYS A 197 90.89 -0.88 -18.95
C LYS A 197 90.15 0.44 -18.78
N TYR A 198 90.00 1.19 -19.86
CA TYR A 198 89.24 2.43 -19.89
C TYR A 198 88.14 2.34 -20.94
N THR A 199 86.90 2.61 -20.56
CA THR A 199 85.77 2.68 -21.51
C THR A 199 85.60 4.12 -21.96
N VAL A 200 85.84 4.38 -23.24
CA VAL A 200 85.56 5.68 -23.87
C VAL A 200 84.15 5.63 -24.45
N ALA A 201 83.27 6.48 -23.93
CA ALA A 201 81.92 6.66 -24.44
C ALA A 201 81.75 8.11 -24.95
N LEU A 202 81.02 8.29 -26.05
CA LEU A 202 80.69 9.61 -26.58
C LEU A 202 79.60 10.26 -25.72
N ASN A 203 79.99 11.24 -24.91
CA ASN A 203 79.05 12.06 -24.15
C ASN A 203 78.60 13.24 -25.01
N ILE A 204 77.48 13.08 -25.72
CA ILE A 204 76.86 14.16 -26.50
C ILE A 204 75.99 15.00 -25.54
N ALA A 205 76.63 15.74 -24.64
CA ALA A 205 75.98 16.77 -23.83
C ALA A 205 76.16 18.13 -24.54
N GLY A 206 75.25 18.45 -25.46
CA GLY A 206 75.18 19.75 -26.10
C GLY A 206 74.13 20.65 -25.43
N GLY A 207 74.56 21.50 -24.49
CA GLY A 207 73.73 22.58 -23.93
C GLY A 207 74.04 22.90 -22.47
N TYR A 208 74.91 23.90 -22.25
CA TYR A 208 75.23 24.60 -20.98
C TYR A 208 74.69 24.00 -19.67
N GLU A 209 75.43 23.10 -19.04
CA GLU A 209 75.36 22.94 -17.59
C GLU A 209 76.68 22.40 -17.03
N ASN A 210 77.02 22.90 -15.84
CA ASN A 210 78.34 22.88 -15.26
C ASN A 210 78.96 21.48 -15.11
N MET A 211 80.25 21.43 -15.43
CA MET A 211 81.20 20.39 -15.10
C MET A 211 81.18 20.12 -13.57
N LYS A 212 80.35 19.17 -13.11
CA LYS A 212 80.51 18.55 -11.79
C LYS A 212 81.59 17.49 -11.91
N THR A 213 82.76 17.83 -11.38
CA THR A 213 83.80 16.88 -11.00
C THR A 213 83.23 15.89 -9.98
N SER A 214 83.09 14.62 -10.35
CA SER A 214 82.90 13.53 -9.40
C SER A 214 84.21 13.33 -8.64
N GLY A 215 84.16 13.59 -7.34
CA GLY A 215 85.31 13.61 -6.44
C GLY A 215 86.00 12.25 -6.26
N GLY A 216 87.25 12.36 -5.82
CA GLY A 216 88.07 11.24 -5.39
C GLY A 216 89.56 11.54 -5.46
N CYS A 217 90.06 12.49 -4.65
CA CYS A 217 91.47 12.52 -4.26
C CYS A 217 91.56 12.43 -2.74
N GLU A 218 92.06 11.30 -2.24
CA GLU A 218 92.59 11.17 -0.90
C GLU A 218 93.86 12.02 -0.76
N PHE A 219 94.12 12.58 0.43
CA PHE A 219 95.43 12.56 1.09
C PHE A 219 95.30 13.22 2.48
N SER A 220 95.46 12.43 3.54
CA SER A 220 95.96 12.91 4.83
C SER A 220 97.26 12.17 5.12
N SER A 221 98.34 12.94 5.26
CA SER A 221 99.66 12.47 5.66
C SER A 221 100.15 13.37 6.79
N SER A 222 100.78 12.72 7.78
CA SER A 222 101.36 13.20 9.04
C SER A 222 100.40 13.26 10.22
#